data_AF-A0A925KFR9-F1
#
_entry.id   AF-A0A925KFR9-F1
#
_cell.length_a   1.000
_cell.length_b   1.000
_cell.length_c   1.000
_cell.angle_alpha   90.00
_cell.angle_beta   90.00
_cell.angle_gamma   90.00
#
_symmetry.space_group_name_H-M   'P 1'
#
loop_
_entity.id
_entity.type
_entity.pdbx_description
1 polymer ?
#
loop_
_entity_poly.entity_id
_entity_poly.type
_entity_poly.pdbx_seq_one_letter_code
_entity_poly.pdbx_strand_id
1 'polypeptide(L)'
;TVFGGRLGGSTTVLGNLRNESGTVGAGEGNGFGTLSVLGSFTQLAAGMLDFDIGNGGADLLDLAGRASFGGSLDVSFVDGLSGAGLYTLISAGNYTGRFDAMTVTGLAAGYAANLVYSAAGVQLSVAVVPEPHTYAMLLAGLAALGGLVRHRRRG
;
A
#
# COMPACT_ATOMS: atom_id res chain seq x y z
N THR A 1 -5.53 15.37 -18.58
CA THR A 1 -4.37 15.70 -17.71
C THR A 1 -4.87 16.31 -16.42
N VAL A 2 -4.20 16.06 -15.31
CA VAL A 2 -4.50 16.62 -13.98
C VAL A 2 -3.35 17.53 -13.55
N PHE A 3 -3.67 18.79 -13.26
CA PHE A 3 -2.73 19.87 -12.86
C PHE A 3 -3.20 20.48 -11.53
N GLY A 4 -3.00 19.76 -10.43
CA GLY A 4 -3.65 20.08 -9.16
C GLY A 4 -5.10 19.59 -9.08
N GLY A 5 -5.71 19.75 -7.89
CA GLY A 5 -7.05 19.20 -7.61
C GLY A 5 -7.08 17.67 -7.56
N ARG A 6 -8.28 17.09 -7.55
CA ARG A 6 -8.52 15.63 -7.54
C ARG A 6 -9.29 15.18 -8.78
N LEU A 7 -8.81 14.12 -9.42
CA LEU A 7 -9.62 13.24 -10.26
C LEU A 7 -9.92 11.98 -9.45
N GLY A 8 -11.18 11.78 -9.10
CA GLY A 8 -11.62 10.67 -8.24
C GLY A 8 -12.80 9.91 -8.83
N GLY A 9 -13.18 8.82 -8.16
CA GLY A 9 -14.42 8.10 -8.39
C GLY A 9 -14.32 6.87 -9.28
N SER A 10 -15.40 6.07 -9.25
CA SER A 10 -15.56 4.90 -10.11
C SER A 10 -16.01 5.32 -11.51
N THR A 11 -15.05 5.80 -12.31
CA THR A 11 -15.31 6.36 -13.64
C THR A 11 -14.38 5.79 -14.71
N THR A 12 -14.64 6.15 -15.97
CA THR A 12 -13.81 5.76 -17.12
C THR A 12 -13.22 7.00 -17.78
N VAL A 13 -11.90 7.02 -17.94
CA VAL A 13 -11.18 8.00 -18.75
C VAL A 13 -10.95 7.43 -20.15
N LEU A 14 -11.51 8.10 -21.15
CA LEU A 14 -11.31 7.77 -22.55
C LEU A 14 -9.94 8.32 -23.01
N GLY A 15 -8.98 7.42 -23.21
CA GLY A 15 -7.64 7.75 -23.67
C GLY A 15 -6.60 7.85 -22.55
N ASN A 16 -5.51 8.59 -22.82
CA ASN A 16 -4.38 8.66 -21.89
C ASN A 16 -4.67 9.61 -20.72
N LEU A 17 -4.26 9.21 -19.52
CA LEU A 17 -4.33 10.02 -18.31
C LEU A 17 -2.92 10.39 -17.84
N ARG A 18 -2.68 11.69 -17.68
CA ARG A 18 -1.42 12.23 -17.16
C ARG A 18 -1.68 13.03 -15.90
N ASN A 19 -1.05 12.65 -14.79
CA ASN A 19 -1.09 13.37 -13.52
C ASN A 19 0.21 14.14 -13.30
N GLU A 20 0.17 15.47 -13.47
CA GLU A 20 1.36 16.31 -13.37
C GLU A 20 1.66 16.73 -11.94
N SER A 21 0.61 17.15 -11.21
CA SER A 21 0.74 17.72 -9.87
C SER A 21 -0.53 17.60 -9.01
N GLY A 22 -1.50 16.78 -9.44
CA GLY A 22 -2.75 16.59 -8.70
C GLY A 22 -2.84 15.23 -8.02
N THR A 23 -4.02 14.93 -7.50
CA THR A 23 -4.36 13.63 -6.93
C THR A 23 -5.25 12.87 -7.89
N VAL A 24 -4.91 11.61 -8.15
CA VAL A 24 -5.77 10.66 -8.86
C VAL A 24 -6.13 9.55 -7.87
N GLY A 25 -7.41 9.22 -7.74
CA GLY A 25 -7.85 8.07 -6.95
C GLY A 25 -8.97 7.33 -7.65
N ALA A 26 -9.06 6.03 -7.41
CA ALA A 26 -10.30 5.31 -7.66
C ALA A 26 -11.19 5.53 -6.42
N GLY A 27 -12.53 5.51 -6.58
CA GLY A 27 -13.42 5.72 -5.45
C GLY A 27 -13.61 7.18 -4.99
N GLU A 28 -14.71 7.40 -4.27
CA GLU A 28 -15.07 8.65 -3.59
C GLU A 28 -15.67 8.32 -2.22
N GLY A 29 -15.18 9.01 -1.17
CA GLY A 29 -15.52 8.66 0.22
C GLY A 29 -14.92 7.31 0.65
N ASN A 30 -15.39 6.72 1.74
CA ASN A 30 -14.89 5.43 2.24
C ASN A 30 -15.35 4.22 1.40
N GLY A 31 -15.64 4.39 0.12
CA GLY A 31 -16.17 3.35 -0.77
C GLY A 31 -15.14 2.92 -1.81
N PHE A 32 -14.87 1.62 -1.91
CA PHE A 32 -13.97 1.07 -2.92
C PHE A 32 -14.50 1.33 -4.33
N GLY A 33 -13.62 1.76 -5.23
CA GLY A 33 -13.94 2.08 -6.60
C GLY A 33 -12.96 1.56 -7.62
N THR A 34 -13.33 1.67 -8.89
CA THR A 34 -12.44 1.36 -10.01
C THR A 34 -12.38 2.54 -10.97
N LEU A 35 -11.20 3.12 -11.12
CA LEU A 35 -10.91 4.10 -12.17
C LEU A 35 -10.36 3.34 -13.38
N SER A 36 -11.16 3.24 -14.44
CA SER A 36 -10.73 2.64 -15.70
C SER A 36 -10.12 3.69 -16.62
N VAL A 37 -8.94 3.42 -17.17
CA VAL A 37 -8.29 4.28 -18.18
C VAL A 37 -8.09 3.44 -19.43
N LEU A 38 -8.79 3.80 -20.51
CA LEU A 38 -8.70 3.04 -21.77
C LEU A 38 -7.41 3.32 -22.56
N GLY A 39 -6.54 4.16 -22.03
CA GLY A 39 -5.20 4.43 -22.55
C GLY A 39 -4.11 4.15 -21.50
N SER A 40 -2.99 4.85 -21.64
CA SER A 40 -1.87 4.78 -20.70
C SER A 40 -2.01 5.80 -19.58
N PHE A 41 -1.43 5.48 -18.43
CA PHE A 41 -1.33 6.38 -17.28
C PHE A 41 0.11 6.84 -17.07
N THR A 42 0.31 8.12 -16.76
CA THR A 42 1.62 8.67 -16.38
C THR A 42 1.46 9.58 -15.18
N GLN A 43 2.15 9.25 -14.09
CA GLN A 43 2.32 10.13 -12.95
C GLN A 43 3.72 10.74 -12.94
N LEU A 44 3.79 12.06 -12.75
CA LEU A 44 5.04 12.79 -12.57
C LEU A 44 5.38 12.97 -11.08
N ALA A 45 6.58 13.49 -10.81
CA ALA A 45 7.15 13.61 -9.47
C ALA A 45 6.28 14.42 -8.48
N ALA A 46 5.45 15.36 -8.95
CA ALA A 46 4.56 16.15 -8.10
C ALA A 46 3.14 15.56 -8.01
N GLY A 47 2.83 14.49 -8.73
CA GLY A 47 1.53 13.83 -8.70
C GLY A 47 1.42 12.83 -7.56
N MET A 48 0.19 12.61 -7.11
CA MET A 48 -0.18 11.62 -6.11
C MET A 48 -1.24 10.66 -6.66
N LEU A 49 -1.05 9.37 -6.39
CA LEU A 49 -2.11 8.35 -6.48
C LEU A 49 -2.65 8.10 -5.07
N ASP A 50 -3.95 7.93 -4.95
CA ASP A 50 -4.66 7.74 -3.68
C ASP A 50 -5.55 6.49 -3.76
N PHE A 51 -5.44 5.61 -2.78
CA PHE A 51 -6.13 4.32 -2.73
C PHE A 51 -6.68 4.02 -1.35
N ASP A 52 -7.96 3.70 -1.29
CA ASP A 52 -8.64 3.16 -0.13
C ASP A 52 -8.63 1.63 -0.13
N ILE A 53 -8.39 1.06 1.04
CA ILE A 53 -8.37 -0.39 1.29
C ILE A 53 -9.15 -0.68 2.56
N GLY A 54 -9.93 -1.76 2.56
CA GLY A 54 -10.63 -2.17 3.76
C GLY A 54 -11.24 -3.55 3.66
N ASN A 55 -12.13 -3.85 4.60
CA ASN A 55 -12.84 -5.12 4.60
C ASN A 55 -13.86 -5.14 3.47
N GLY A 56 -13.60 -5.97 2.46
CA GLY A 56 -14.49 -6.12 1.30
C GLY A 56 -13.91 -5.62 -0.02
N GLY A 57 -12.75 -4.95 -0.02
CA GLY A 57 -12.12 -4.54 -1.27
C GLY A 57 -10.95 -3.58 -1.12
N ALA A 58 -10.45 -3.18 -2.29
CA ALA A 58 -9.49 -2.11 -2.46
C ALA A 58 -9.88 -1.34 -3.71
N ASP A 59 -9.51 -0.07 -3.73
CA ASP A 59 -9.50 0.74 -4.92
C ASP A 59 -8.63 0.12 -6.02
N LEU A 60 -9.06 0.29 -7.27
CA LEU A 60 -8.37 -0.23 -8.43
C LEU A 60 -8.22 0.84 -9.51
N LEU A 61 -6.99 1.06 -9.95
CA LEU A 61 -6.68 1.73 -11.21
C LEU A 61 -6.49 0.66 -12.29
N ASP A 62 -7.46 0.54 -13.19
CA ASP A 62 -7.41 -0.44 -14.28
C ASP A 62 -7.04 0.25 -15.60
N LEU A 63 -5.91 -0.17 -16.19
CA LEU A 63 -5.32 0.45 -17.37
C LEU A 63 -5.33 -0.53 -18.54
N ALA A 64 -5.97 -0.13 -19.64
CA ALA A 64 -5.83 -0.87 -20.91
C ALA A 64 -4.42 -0.70 -21.51
N GLY A 65 -3.73 0.40 -21.18
CA GLY A 65 -2.40 0.73 -21.66
C GLY A 65 -1.29 0.43 -20.65
N ARG A 66 -0.21 1.22 -20.76
CA ARG A 66 0.98 1.12 -19.90
C ARG A 66 0.88 2.12 -18.75
N ALA A 67 1.56 1.84 -17.65
CA ALA A 67 1.72 2.78 -16.54
C ALA A 67 3.15 3.35 -16.49
N SER A 68 3.30 4.62 -16.11
CA SER A 68 4.59 5.21 -15.74
C SER A 68 4.46 5.89 -14.38
N PHE A 69 5.28 5.46 -13.41
CA PHE A 69 5.21 5.92 -12.04
C PHE A 69 6.35 6.86 -11.67
N GLY A 70 6.01 7.84 -10.84
CA GLY A 70 6.87 8.76 -10.10
C GLY A 70 6.04 9.38 -8.96
N GLY A 71 6.60 10.28 -8.18
CA GLY A 71 5.87 10.98 -7.14
C GLY A 71 5.39 10.06 -6.02
N SER A 72 4.23 10.34 -5.44
CA SER A 72 3.74 9.64 -4.25
C SER A 72 2.56 8.71 -4.50
N LEU A 73 2.49 7.67 -3.66
CA LEU A 73 1.32 6.84 -3.45
C LEU A 73 0.82 7.06 -2.02
N ASP A 74 -0.45 7.35 -1.86
CA ASP A 74 -1.14 7.37 -0.57
C ASP A 74 -2.07 6.16 -0.48
N VAL A 75 -2.05 5.48 0.66
CA VAL A 75 -2.86 4.30 0.93
C VAL A 75 -3.55 4.47 2.28
N SER A 76 -4.87 4.46 2.24
CA SER A 76 -5.74 4.67 3.39
C SER A 76 -6.51 3.40 3.72
N PHE A 77 -6.40 2.92 4.97
CA PHE A 77 -7.17 1.77 5.44
C PHE A 77 -8.47 2.25 6.12
N VAL A 78 -9.61 2.23 5.40
CA VAL A 78 -10.80 3.07 5.72
C VAL A 78 -11.84 2.48 6.69
N ASP A 79 -11.83 1.18 6.98
CA ASP A 79 -12.85 0.54 7.84
C ASP A 79 -12.27 -0.38 8.94
N GLY A 80 -11.00 -0.19 9.29
CA GLY A 80 -10.31 -1.03 10.27
C GLY A 80 -9.95 -2.40 9.70
N LEU A 81 -8.65 -2.66 9.65
CA LEU A 81 -7.94 -3.85 9.16
C LEU A 81 -8.62 -4.69 8.06
N SER A 82 -8.08 -4.55 6.85
CA SER A 82 -8.02 -5.64 5.88
C SER A 82 -6.82 -6.53 6.21
N GLY A 83 -7.07 -7.83 6.39
CA GLY A 83 -6.08 -8.80 6.88
C GLY A 83 -4.79 -8.86 6.07
N ALA A 84 -3.81 -9.65 6.56
CA ALA A 84 -2.62 -9.94 5.77
C ALA A 84 -3.03 -10.53 4.40
N GLY A 85 -2.40 -10.07 3.33
CA GLY A 85 -2.80 -10.41 1.97
C GLY A 85 -2.14 -9.55 0.91
N LEU A 86 -2.51 -9.83 -0.34
CA LEU A 86 -2.13 -9.06 -1.52
C LEU A 86 -3.37 -8.33 -2.05
N TYR A 87 -3.25 -7.02 -2.22
CA TYR A 87 -4.30 -6.16 -2.76
C TYR A 87 -3.83 -5.56 -4.07
N THR A 88 -4.52 -5.84 -5.17
CA THR A 88 -4.17 -5.25 -6.46
C THR A 88 -4.67 -3.82 -6.50
N LEU A 89 -3.73 -2.87 -6.56
CA LEU A 89 -4.05 -1.44 -6.66
C LEU A 89 -4.04 -0.98 -8.11
N ILE A 90 -3.14 -1.53 -8.93
CA ILE A 90 -2.99 -1.12 -10.31
C ILE A 90 -2.91 -2.37 -11.20
N SER A 91 -3.80 -2.45 -12.18
CA SER A 91 -3.79 -3.42 -13.27
C SER A 91 -3.33 -2.71 -14.53
N ALA A 92 -2.27 -3.20 -15.18
CA ALA A 92 -1.73 -2.60 -16.39
C ALA A 92 -1.02 -3.63 -17.28
N GLY A 93 -0.98 -3.39 -18.59
CA GLY A 93 -0.26 -4.29 -19.51
C GLY A 93 1.26 -4.35 -19.27
N ASN A 94 1.85 -3.27 -18.76
CA ASN A 94 3.19 -3.21 -18.18
C ASN A 94 3.38 -1.84 -17.47
N TYR A 95 4.53 -1.64 -16.83
CA TYR A 95 4.90 -0.34 -16.28
C TYR A 95 6.38 0.02 -16.43
N THR A 96 6.68 1.29 -16.22
CA THR A 96 8.03 1.84 -16.02
C THR A 96 8.08 2.73 -14.78
N GLY A 97 9.26 2.85 -14.17
CA GLY A 97 9.44 3.67 -12.96
C GLY A 97 8.91 3.01 -11.69
N ARG A 98 8.93 3.77 -10.59
CA ARG A 98 8.42 3.43 -9.26
C ARG A 98 7.91 4.69 -8.59
N PHE A 99 7.09 4.54 -7.56
CA PHE A 99 6.79 5.66 -6.66
C PHE A 99 8.05 6.05 -5.87
N ASP A 100 8.25 7.36 -5.74
CA ASP A 100 9.35 7.95 -4.96
C ASP A 100 9.07 7.85 -3.45
N ALA A 101 7.79 7.90 -3.08
CA ALA A 101 7.32 7.77 -1.69
C ALA A 101 5.99 7.02 -1.61
N MET A 102 5.78 6.37 -0.47
CA MET A 102 4.49 5.76 -0.11
C MET A 102 4.12 6.16 1.31
N THR A 103 2.91 6.68 1.48
CA THR A 103 2.29 6.96 2.77
C THR A 103 1.24 5.89 3.05
N VAL A 104 1.15 5.46 4.31
CA VAL A 104 0.13 4.52 4.77
C VAL A 104 -0.54 5.09 6.00
N THR A 105 -1.87 5.17 5.97
CA THR A 105 -2.69 5.61 7.09
C THR A 105 -3.72 4.55 7.46
N GLY A 106 -4.09 4.46 8.74
CA GLY A 106 -5.12 3.52 9.21
C GLY A 106 -4.67 2.05 9.32
N LEU A 107 -3.44 1.68 8.96
CA LEU A 107 -2.94 0.32 9.15
C LEU A 107 -2.76 0.00 10.64
N ALA A 108 -3.30 -1.13 11.09
CA ALA A 108 -3.20 -1.51 12.50
C ALA A 108 -1.76 -1.86 12.91
N ALA A 109 -1.47 -1.68 14.20
CA ALA A 109 -0.21 -2.12 14.79
C ALA A 109 0.01 -3.63 14.58
N GLY A 110 1.27 -4.04 14.42
CA GLY A 110 1.64 -5.43 14.14
C GLY A 110 1.51 -5.82 12.68
N TYR A 111 1.23 -4.89 11.77
CA TYR A 111 1.27 -5.11 10.33
C TYR A 111 2.28 -4.19 9.65
N ALA A 112 2.81 -4.65 8.51
CA ALA A 112 3.60 -3.85 7.58
C ALA A 112 3.01 -3.97 6.18
N ALA A 113 3.06 -2.87 5.44
CA ALA A 113 2.62 -2.81 4.06
C ALA A 113 3.81 -2.47 3.15
N ASN A 114 3.95 -3.21 2.05
CA ASN A 114 5.00 -3.01 1.06
C ASN A 114 4.44 -3.14 -0.35
N LEU A 115 4.97 -2.38 -1.31
CA LEU A 115 4.60 -2.54 -2.71
C LEU A 115 5.31 -3.74 -3.34
N VAL A 116 4.53 -4.52 -4.06
CA VAL A 116 4.98 -5.60 -4.92
C VAL A 116 4.69 -5.20 -6.36
N TYR A 117 5.76 -5.09 -7.14
CA TYR A 117 5.70 -4.75 -8.55
C TYR A 117 5.82 -6.03 -9.38
N SER A 118 4.84 -6.32 -10.23
CA SER A 118 4.73 -7.59 -10.99
C SER A 118 4.40 -7.33 -12.46
N ALA A 119 4.52 -8.33 -13.33
CA ALA A 119 4.18 -8.15 -14.75
C ALA A 119 2.74 -7.66 -15.00
N ALA A 120 1.82 -7.92 -14.06
CA ALA A 120 0.41 -7.54 -14.17
C ALA A 120 0.08 -6.16 -13.55
N GLY A 121 1.05 -5.48 -12.93
CA GLY A 121 0.86 -4.17 -12.31
C GLY A 121 1.44 -4.05 -10.90
N VAL A 122 0.77 -3.31 -10.02
CA VAL A 122 1.24 -2.98 -8.66
C VAL A 122 0.24 -3.49 -7.62
N GLN A 123 0.77 -4.22 -6.65
CA GLN A 123 0.01 -4.76 -5.53
C GLN A 123 0.57 -4.23 -4.21
N LEU A 124 -0.30 -4.12 -3.21
CA LEU A 124 0.09 -3.91 -1.83
C LEU A 124 0.14 -5.25 -1.11
N SER A 125 1.30 -5.61 -0.57
CA SER A 125 1.48 -6.74 0.34
C SER A 125 1.38 -6.28 1.77
N VAL A 126 0.35 -6.74 2.47
CA VAL A 126 0.16 -6.53 3.92
C VAL A 126 0.54 -7.81 4.63
N ALA A 127 1.45 -7.75 5.59
CA ALA A 127 1.90 -8.91 6.35
C ALA A 127 1.97 -8.60 7.85
N VAL A 128 1.78 -9.63 8.66
CA VAL A 128 1.97 -9.54 10.11
C VAL A 128 3.47 -9.38 10.40
N VAL A 129 3.80 -8.40 11.23
CA VAL A 129 5.14 -8.18 11.77
C VAL A 129 5.21 -8.86 13.13
N PRO A 130 6.10 -9.84 13.33
CA PRO A 130 6.31 -10.43 14.65
C PRO A 130 6.76 -9.37 15.66
N GLU A 131 6.11 -9.29 16.81
CA GLU A 131 6.47 -8.32 17.85
C GLU A 131 7.89 -8.60 18.39
N PRO A 132 8.87 -7.69 18.20
CA PRO A 132 10.24 -7.92 18.67
C PRO A 132 10.34 -8.10 20.19
N HIS A 133 9.43 -7.48 20.93
CA HIS A 133 9.41 -7.49 22.38
C HIS A 133 9.04 -8.86 22.96
N THR A 134 8.21 -9.66 22.30
CA THR A 134 7.90 -11.02 22.76
C THR A 134 9.17 -11.87 22.80
N TYR A 135 10.02 -11.75 21.78
CA TYR A 135 11.31 -12.43 21.74
C TYR A 135 12.29 -11.86 22.76
N ALA A 136 12.36 -10.54 22.89
CA ALA A 136 13.23 -9.89 23.87
C ALA A 136 12.87 -10.28 25.31
N MET A 137 11.58 -10.31 25.65
CA MET A 137 11.07 -10.70 26.97
C MET A 137 11.24 -12.20 27.22
N LEU A 138 11.01 -13.05 26.21
CA LEU A 138 11.30 -14.48 26.30
C LEU A 138 12.78 -14.73 26.59
N LEU A 139 13.68 -14.08 25.84
CA LEU A 139 15.13 -14.19 26.03
C LEU A 139 15.56 -13.64 27.40
N ALA A 140 15.02 -12.49 27.81
CA ALA A 140 15.29 -11.92 29.14
C ALA A 140 14.81 -12.87 30.25
N GLY A 141 13.63 -13.46 30.11
CA GLY A 141 13.10 -14.46 31.03
C GLY A 141 13.98 -15.71 31.11
N LEU A 142 14.39 -16.26 29.97
CA LEU A 142 15.30 -17.41 29.90
C LEU A 142 16.67 -17.10 30.50
N ALA A 143 17.21 -15.91 30.26
CA ALA A 143 18.48 -15.46 30.84
C ALA A 143 18.39 -15.33 32.36
N ALA A 144 17.30 -14.77 32.89
CA ALA A 144 17.06 -14.65 34.33
C ALA A 144 16.96 -16.04 34.99
N LEU A 145 16.20 -16.97 34.40
CA LEU A 145 16.08 -18.35 34.87
C LEU A 145 17.44 -19.07 34.86
N GLY A 146 18.20 -18.94 33.77
CA GLY A 146 19.55 -19.50 33.66
C GLY A 146 20.51 -18.95 34.72
N GLY A 147 20.44 -17.64 35.00
CA GLY A 147 21.20 -16.99 36.06
C GLY A 147 20.89 -17.54 37.45
N LEU A 148 19.60 -17.72 37.77
CA LEU A 148 19.14 -18.27 39.06
C LEU A 148 19.59 -19.72 39.26
N VAL A 149 19.50 -20.57 38.23
CA VAL A 149 19.96 -21.97 38.29
C VAL A 149 21.48 -22.04 38.49
N ARG A 150 22.24 -21.18 37.81
CA ARG A 150 23.70 -21.11 37.95
C ARG A 150 24.12 -20.67 39.34
N HIS A 151 23.39 -19.73 39.95
CA HIS A 151 23.68 -19.28 41.32
C HIS A 151 23.48 -20.41 42.34
N ARG A 152 22.44 -21.22 42.19
CA ARG A 152 22.13 -22.35 43.10
C ARG A 152 23.13 -23.50 43.07
N ARG A 153 23.94 -23.63 42.01
CA ARG A 153 24.97 -24.68 41.90
C ARG A 153 26.34 -24.25 42.44
N ARG A 154 26.49 -22.98 42.82
CA ARG A 154 27.76 -22.38 43.24
C ARG A 154 27.84 -22.07 44.75
N GLY A 155 26.77 -22.30 45.49
CA GLY A 155 26.73 -22.26 46.95
C GLY A 155 26.34 -23.62 47.49
#